data_AF-A0AAU5UP77-F1
#
_entry.id   AF-A0AAU5UP77-F1
#
_cell.length_a   1.000
_cell.length_b   1.000
_cell.length_c   1.000
_cell.angle_alpha   90.00
_cell.angle_beta   90.00
_cell.angle_gamma   90.00
#
_symmetry.space_group_name_H-M   'P 1'
#
loop_
_entity.id
_entity.type
_entity.pdbx_description
1 polymer ?
#
loop_
_entity_poly.entity_id
_entity_poly.type
_entity_poly.pdbx_seq_one_letter_code
_entity_poly.pdbx_strand_id
1 'polypeptide(L)'
;MLPSEYHRRLPYGERMSPEPLVGHPFFPFEGDVRVVPLSEPVLPEPPRGGEAGGKPCAKCADPDGHVIWRDELWSLKAFGPTGLPFVAILEPQEHYRLDNLPPELTATLGPMIQRVANAIQGIDSVARTHFNRWGDGSEHFHLWFMARPLGMMQLRGAMIAAWDDMLPKIPDEEFAANARQVAAALAEDGGEAMVS
;
A
#
# COMPACT_ATOMS: atom_id res chain seq x y z
N MET A 1 -3.38 -17.72 -24.46
CA MET A 1 -4.82 -17.94 -24.68
C MET A 1 -5.38 -18.56 -23.41
N LEU A 2 -6.30 -17.87 -22.75
CA LEU A 2 -6.94 -18.30 -21.50
C LEU A 2 -8.26 -19.03 -21.82
N PRO A 3 -8.75 -19.93 -20.95
CA PRO A 3 -8.14 -20.31 -19.65
C PRO A 3 -6.97 -21.28 -19.80
N SER A 4 -5.88 -21.01 -19.06
CA SER A 4 -4.69 -21.88 -18.98
C SER A 4 -4.97 -23.14 -18.14
N GLU A 5 -4.06 -24.12 -18.17
CA GLU A 5 -4.17 -25.34 -17.34
C GLU A 5 -4.35 -25.05 -15.84
N TYR A 6 -3.73 -23.98 -15.33
CA TYR A 6 -3.94 -23.55 -13.95
C TYR A 6 -5.41 -23.17 -13.70
N HIS A 7 -5.98 -22.33 -14.57
CA HIS A 7 -7.37 -21.89 -14.46
C HIS A 7 -8.34 -23.07 -14.51
N ARG A 8 -8.04 -24.10 -15.32
CA ARG A 8 -8.89 -25.30 -15.43
C ARG A 8 -8.94 -26.15 -14.16
N ARG A 9 -7.97 -26.01 -13.26
CA ARG A 9 -7.89 -26.76 -12.00
C ARG A 9 -8.62 -26.09 -10.83
N LEU A 10 -9.04 -24.83 -11.01
CA LEU A 10 -9.68 -24.08 -9.94
C LEU A 10 -11.15 -24.52 -9.77
N PRO A 11 -11.64 -24.67 -8.52
CA PRO A 11 -12.98 -25.15 -8.23
C PRO A 11 -14.01 -24.01 -8.33
N TYR A 12 -14.23 -23.49 -9.55
CA TYR A 12 -15.17 -22.40 -9.78
C TYR A 12 -16.60 -22.78 -9.38
N GLY A 13 -17.32 -21.83 -8.78
CA GLY A 13 -18.66 -22.05 -8.24
C GLY A 13 -18.70 -22.76 -6.89
N GLU A 14 -17.57 -23.30 -6.41
CA GLU A 14 -17.47 -23.95 -5.11
C GLU A 14 -16.89 -23.02 -4.03
N ARG A 15 -17.16 -23.35 -2.76
CA ARG A 15 -16.61 -22.64 -1.59
C ARG A 15 -15.40 -23.38 -1.03
N MET A 16 -14.32 -22.64 -0.79
CA MET A 16 -13.13 -23.19 -0.16
C MET A 16 -13.26 -23.25 1.36
N SER A 17 -12.56 -24.20 1.98
CA SER A 17 -12.49 -24.26 3.45
C SER A 17 -11.63 -23.12 4.00
N PRO A 18 -12.11 -22.33 4.98
CA PRO A 18 -11.30 -21.32 5.66
C PRO A 18 -10.46 -21.90 6.81
N GLU A 19 -10.57 -23.21 7.07
CA GLU A 19 -9.87 -23.92 8.16
C GLU A 19 -8.37 -23.61 8.27
N PRO A 20 -7.58 -23.45 7.18
CA PRO A 20 -6.16 -23.11 7.31
C PRO A 20 -5.89 -21.73 7.91
N LEU A 21 -6.88 -20.84 7.93
CA LEU A 21 -6.77 -19.47 8.43
C LEU A 21 -7.50 -19.27 9.76
N VAL A 22 -8.67 -19.89 9.93
CA VAL A 22 -9.48 -19.74 11.15
C VAL A 22 -8.72 -20.31 12.35
N GLY A 23 -8.58 -19.51 13.41
CA GLY A 23 -7.78 -19.85 14.59
C GLY A 23 -6.28 -19.60 14.43
N HIS A 24 -5.81 -19.18 13.25
CA HIS A 24 -4.43 -18.75 13.06
C HIS A 24 -4.18 -17.40 13.77
N PRO A 25 -3.09 -17.23 14.54
CA PRO A 25 -2.87 -16.03 15.38
C PRO A 25 -2.85 -14.66 14.67
N PHE A 26 -2.68 -14.63 13.35
CA PHE A 26 -2.65 -13.39 12.54
C PHE A 26 -3.86 -13.27 11.61
N PHE A 27 -4.80 -14.19 11.67
CA PHE A 27 -6.07 -14.06 10.99
C PHE A 27 -7.06 -13.40 11.96
N PRO A 28 -7.64 -12.24 11.61
CA PRO A 28 -8.35 -11.40 12.56
C PRO A 28 -9.82 -11.82 12.80
N PHE A 29 -10.29 -12.87 12.12
CA PHE A 29 -11.68 -13.28 12.16
C PHE A 29 -11.86 -14.59 12.94
N GLU A 30 -12.89 -14.60 13.80
CA GLU A 30 -13.35 -15.76 14.54
C GLU A 30 -14.81 -16.08 14.17
N GLY A 31 -15.27 -17.27 14.55
CA GLY A 31 -16.66 -17.73 14.34
C GLY A 31 -16.89 -18.47 13.03
N ASP A 32 -18.15 -18.56 12.60
CA ASP A 32 -18.57 -19.21 11.34
C ASP A 32 -18.24 -18.32 10.13
N VAL A 33 -16.94 -18.18 9.83
CA VAL A 33 -16.44 -17.51 8.64
C VAL A 33 -16.64 -18.44 7.44
N ARG A 34 -17.17 -17.91 6.33
CA ARG A 34 -17.39 -18.68 5.10
C ARG A 34 -16.70 -18.01 3.92
N VAL A 35 -15.90 -18.78 3.19
CA VAL A 35 -15.30 -18.31 1.93
C VAL A 35 -16.42 -18.17 0.89
N VAL A 36 -16.45 -17.04 0.18
CA VAL A 36 -17.34 -16.83 -0.96
C VAL A 36 -17.04 -17.84 -2.08
N PRO A 37 -18.02 -18.22 -2.92
CA PRO A 37 -17.74 -19.10 -4.04
C PRO A 37 -16.69 -18.47 -4.97
N LEU A 38 -15.75 -19.28 -5.46
CA LEU A 38 -14.74 -18.77 -6.38
C LEU A 38 -15.39 -18.43 -7.73
N SER A 39 -15.37 -17.15 -8.11
CA SER A 39 -15.95 -16.67 -9.36
C SER A 39 -15.11 -17.08 -10.58
N GLU A 40 -15.76 -17.19 -11.73
CA GLU A 40 -15.06 -17.35 -13.01
C GLU A 40 -14.17 -16.13 -13.33
N PRO A 41 -13.04 -16.32 -14.05
CA PRO A 41 -12.17 -15.22 -14.42
C PRO A 41 -12.84 -14.27 -15.42
N VAL A 42 -12.65 -12.96 -15.24
CA VAL A 42 -13.11 -11.91 -16.16
C VAL A 42 -11.98 -11.58 -17.13
N LEU A 43 -12.23 -11.71 -18.44
CA LEU A 43 -11.24 -11.43 -19.48
C LEU A 43 -11.87 -10.67 -20.67
N PRO A 44 -11.22 -9.61 -21.17
CA PRO A 44 -10.06 -8.95 -20.57
C PRO A 44 -10.39 -8.37 -19.19
N GLU A 45 -9.37 -8.19 -18.36
CA GLU A 45 -9.54 -7.48 -17.09
C GLU A 45 -10.04 -6.04 -17.36
N PRO A 46 -10.90 -5.48 -16.49
CA PRO A 46 -11.25 -4.06 -16.58
C PRO A 46 -10.00 -3.18 -16.49
N PRO A 47 -9.91 -2.09 -17.28
CA PRO A 47 -8.73 -1.24 -17.27
C PRO A 47 -8.56 -0.53 -15.92
N ARG A 48 -7.32 -0.49 -15.43
CA ARG A 48 -6.92 0.24 -14.22
C ARG A 48 -6.90 1.74 -14.47
N GLY A 49 -6.81 2.55 -13.41
CA GLY A 49 -6.61 4.00 -13.55
C GLY A 49 -5.27 4.31 -14.25
N GLY A 50 -5.34 5.09 -15.33
CA GLY A 50 -4.23 5.41 -16.23
C GLY A 50 -4.29 4.65 -17.55
N GLU A 51 -4.77 3.40 -17.54
CA GLU A 51 -4.73 2.53 -18.72
C GLU A 51 -5.69 3.02 -19.81
N ALA A 52 -5.39 2.64 -21.06
CA ALA A 52 -6.24 2.96 -22.20
C ALA A 52 -7.68 2.43 -22.01
N GLY A 53 -8.66 3.33 -22.12
CA GLY A 53 -10.07 3.02 -21.87
C GLY A 53 -10.49 3.03 -20.40
N GLY A 54 -9.54 3.23 -19.47
CA GLY A 54 -9.79 3.41 -18.05
C GLY A 54 -10.02 4.87 -17.65
N LYS A 55 -10.13 5.10 -16.34
CA LYS A 55 -10.13 6.46 -15.77
C LYS A 55 -8.74 7.10 -15.94
N PRO A 56 -8.63 8.44 -15.99
CA PRO A 56 -7.32 9.11 -15.99
C PRO A 56 -6.44 8.70 -14.80
N CYS A 57 -5.12 8.74 -14.97
CA CYS A 57 -4.18 8.50 -13.87
C CYS A 57 -4.36 9.59 -12.79
N ALA A 58 -4.68 9.18 -11.56
CA ALA A 58 -4.93 10.10 -10.46
C ALA A 58 -3.68 10.92 -10.06
N LYS A 59 -2.50 10.28 -9.99
CA LYS A 59 -1.22 10.96 -9.72
C LYS A 59 -0.91 12.00 -10.80
N CYS A 60 -1.03 11.65 -12.09
CA CYS A 60 -0.75 12.62 -13.16
C CYS A 60 -1.75 13.79 -13.20
N ALA A 61 -3.02 13.54 -12.82
CA ALA A 61 -4.04 14.58 -12.79
C ALA A 61 -3.89 15.54 -11.61
N ASP A 62 -3.38 15.05 -10.47
CA ASP A 62 -3.07 15.84 -9.28
C ASP A 62 -1.69 15.47 -8.69
N PRO A 63 -0.60 16.01 -9.27
CA PRO A 63 0.76 15.63 -8.90
C PRO A 63 1.10 15.89 -7.43
N ASP A 64 0.62 17.01 -6.89
CA ASP A 64 0.94 17.51 -5.55
C ASP A 64 -0.13 17.16 -4.51
N GLY A 65 -1.29 16.66 -4.92
CA GLY A 65 -2.34 16.21 -4.01
C GLY A 65 -1.83 15.19 -2.99
N HIS A 66 -2.04 15.50 -1.71
CA HIS A 66 -1.64 14.67 -0.55
C HIS A 66 -0.14 14.40 -0.41
N VAL A 67 0.73 15.11 -1.14
CA VAL A 67 2.18 14.97 -1.02
C VAL A 67 2.63 15.54 0.33
N ILE A 68 3.38 14.75 1.09
CA ILE A 68 4.02 15.19 2.34
C ILE A 68 5.53 15.41 2.17
N TRP A 69 6.16 14.75 1.20
CA TRP A 69 7.57 14.92 0.86
C TRP A 69 7.78 14.60 -0.63
N ARG A 70 8.74 15.29 -1.27
CA ARG A 70 9.15 14.97 -2.65
C ARG A 70 10.62 15.30 -2.92
N ASP A 71 11.21 14.63 -3.90
CA ASP A 71 12.45 15.04 -4.56
C ASP A 71 12.26 15.05 -6.10
N GLU A 72 13.36 15.11 -6.85
CA GLU A 72 13.36 15.12 -8.31
C GLU A 72 12.73 13.87 -8.94
N LEU A 73 12.74 12.72 -8.24
CA LEU A 73 12.37 11.42 -8.78
C LEU A 73 11.13 10.82 -8.12
N TRP A 74 10.92 11.09 -6.83
CA TRP A 74 9.94 10.44 -5.98
C TRP A 74 9.05 11.42 -5.22
N SER A 75 7.85 10.98 -4.90
CA SER A 75 6.95 11.66 -3.95
C SER A 75 6.40 10.65 -2.95
N LEU A 76 6.26 11.08 -1.70
CA LEU A 76 5.58 10.34 -0.65
C LEU A 76 4.24 11.04 -0.35
N LYS A 77 3.15 10.29 -0.44
CA LYS A 77 1.78 10.76 -0.18
C LYS A 77 1.17 10.12 1.06
N ALA A 78 0.37 10.88 1.79
CA ALA A 78 -0.45 10.39 2.90
C ALA A 78 -1.87 10.99 2.81
N PHE A 79 -2.88 10.15 2.66
CA PHE A 79 -4.23 10.58 2.25
C PHE A 79 -5.13 11.08 3.40
N GLY A 80 -4.78 10.74 4.64
CA GLY A 80 -5.55 11.09 5.84
C GLY A 80 -5.42 10.03 6.93
N PRO A 81 -6.13 10.20 8.05
CA PRO A 81 -6.09 9.23 9.14
C PRO A 81 -6.65 7.86 8.76
N THR A 82 -5.95 6.84 9.21
CA THR A 82 -6.25 5.41 9.04
C THR A 82 -6.30 4.71 10.40
N GLY A 83 -6.61 3.42 10.44
CA GLY A 83 -6.60 2.64 11.68
C GLY A 83 -5.19 2.38 12.23
N LEU A 84 -4.18 2.42 11.36
CA LEU A 84 -2.76 2.38 11.71
C LEU A 84 -2.21 3.79 12.04
N PRO A 85 -1.10 3.88 12.82
CA PRO A 85 -0.43 5.14 13.13
C PRO A 85 -0.02 5.96 11.90
N PHE A 86 0.30 5.29 10.81
CA PHE A 86 0.66 5.93 9.55
C PHE A 86 0.55 4.97 8.36
N VAL A 87 -0.03 5.46 7.27
CA VAL A 87 -0.10 4.80 5.97
C VAL A 87 0.31 5.79 4.90
N ALA A 88 1.23 5.39 4.03
CA ALA A 88 1.73 6.25 2.97
C ALA A 88 1.96 5.48 1.68
N ILE A 89 2.04 6.22 0.58
CA ILE A 89 2.38 5.70 -0.74
C ILE A 89 3.61 6.43 -1.27
N LEU A 90 4.63 5.67 -1.66
CA LEU A 90 5.77 6.15 -2.44
C LEU A 90 5.50 5.91 -3.93
N GLU A 91 5.61 6.95 -4.74
CA GLU A 91 5.39 6.88 -6.19
C GLU A 91 6.36 7.80 -6.94
N PRO A 92 6.78 7.45 -8.17
CA PRO A 92 7.66 8.29 -8.96
C PRO A 92 6.90 9.53 -9.44
N GLN A 93 7.64 10.60 -9.73
CA GLN A 93 7.05 11.84 -10.25
C GLN A 93 6.41 11.61 -11.62
N GLU A 94 7.15 10.93 -12.50
CA GLU A 94 6.71 10.61 -13.85
C GLU A 94 5.81 9.37 -13.89
N HIS A 95 5.02 9.26 -14.96
CA HIS A 95 4.16 8.10 -15.19
C HIS A 95 4.99 6.88 -15.60
N TYR A 96 5.31 6.04 -14.62
CA TYR A 96 5.89 4.73 -14.86
C TYR A 96 4.99 3.62 -14.34
N ARG A 97 5.13 2.45 -14.95
CA ARG A 97 4.67 1.15 -14.49
C ARG A 97 5.89 0.36 -14.03
N LEU A 98 5.67 -0.70 -13.27
CA LEU A 98 6.78 -1.55 -12.81
C LEU A 98 7.63 -2.09 -13.97
N ASP A 99 7.00 -2.43 -15.09
CA ASP A 99 7.68 -3.07 -16.22
C ASP A 99 8.34 -2.09 -17.21
N ASN A 100 8.10 -0.78 -17.06
CA ASN A 100 8.75 0.26 -17.86
C ASN A 100 9.56 1.27 -17.01
N LEU A 101 9.72 1.01 -15.72
CA LEU A 101 10.61 1.78 -14.84
C LEU A 101 12.04 1.77 -15.41
N PRO A 102 12.65 2.94 -15.66
CA PRO A 102 14.03 3.00 -16.13
C PRO A 102 15.00 2.33 -15.13
N PRO A 103 16.06 1.65 -15.59
CA PRO A 103 17.05 1.03 -14.71
C PRO A 103 17.65 1.99 -13.69
N GLU A 104 17.90 3.24 -14.08
CA GLU A 104 18.47 4.30 -13.25
C GLU A 104 17.53 4.66 -12.10
N LEU A 105 16.23 4.83 -12.41
CA LEU A 105 15.21 5.09 -11.39
C LEU A 105 15.01 3.86 -10.49
N THR A 106 15.01 2.66 -11.06
CA THR A 106 14.88 1.40 -10.32
C THR A 106 16.01 1.22 -9.29
N ALA A 107 17.24 1.62 -9.64
CA ALA A 107 18.38 1.57 -8.73
C ALA A 107 18.19 2.43 -7.46
N THR A 108 17.36 3.48 -7.53
CA THR A 108 17.05 4.35 -6.38
C THR A 108 15.94 3.79 -5.46
N LEU A 109 15.19 2.78 -5.91
CA LEU A 109 14.03 2.25 -5.18
C LEU A 109 14.43 1.61 -3.83
N GLY A 110 15.50 0.82 -3.81
CA GLY A 110 15.99 0.17 -2.58
C GLY A 110 16.38 1.18 -1.48
N PRO A 111 17.21 2.19 -1.78
CA PRO A 111 17.47 3.30 -0.88
C PRO A 111 16.20 4.03 -0.41
N MET A 112 15.27 4.33 -1.33
CA MET A 112 14.02 5.00 -0.96
C MET A 112 13.14 4.18 -0.02
N ILE A 113 13.04 2.86 -0.23
CA ILE A 113 12.32 1.97 0.69
C ILE A 113 12.91 2.06 2.10
N GLN A 114 14.24 2.06 2.23
CA GLN A 114 14.90 2.18 3.54
C GLN A 114 14.64 3.55 4.19
N ARG A 115 14.78 4.64 3.44
CA ARG A 115 14.52 6.02 3.93
C ARG A 115 13.10 6.15 4.47
N VAL A 116 12.09 5.76 3.68
CA VAL A 116 10.68 5.84 4.08
C VAL A 116 10.39 4.91 5.25
N ALA A 117 10.89 3.67 5.23
CA ALA A 117 10.67 2.72 6.31
C ALA A 117 11.27 3.19 7.65
N ASN A 118 12.44 3.83 7.61
CA ASN A 118 13.12 4.38 8.79
C ASN A 118 12.42 5.63 9.31
N ALA A 119 12.02 6.56 8.43
CA ALA A 119 11.27 7.75 8.81
C ALA A 119 9.96 7.38 9.53
N ILE A 120 9.21 6.40 9.01
CA ILE A 120 7.98 5.90 9.64
C ILE A 120 8.26 5.17 10.96
N GLN A 121 9.35 4.40 11.06
CA GLN A 121 9.75 3.76 12.32
C GLN A 121 10.24 4.74 13.39
N GLY A 122 10.53 5.99 13.01
CA GLY A 122 10.83 7.05 13.96
C GLY A 122 9.62 7.50 14.79
N ILE A 123 8.40 7.18 14.37
CA ILE A 123 7.19 7.47 15.15
C ILE A 123 7.18 6.57 16.41
N ASP A 124 7.09 7.17 17.60
CA ASP A 124 7.24 6.46 18.89
C ASP A 124 6.31 5.23 19.04
N SER A 125 5.11 5.32 18.46
CA SER A 125 4.11 4.25 18.52
C SER A 125 4.34 3.12 17.50
N VAL A 126 5.41 3.17 16.69
CA VAL A 126 5.67 2.25 15.58
C VAL A 126 6.87 1.36 15.86
N ALA A 127 6.74 0.05 15.62
CA ALA A 127 7.86 -0.88 15.76
C ALA A 127 8.43 -1.38 14.44
N ARG A 128 7.60 -1.50 13.40
CA ARG A 128 7.99 -2.03 12.10
C ARG A 128 7.20 -1.31 11.01
N THR A 129 7.83 -1.10 9.86
CA THR A 129 7.13 -0.63 8.67
C THR A 129 7.05 -1.78 7.67
N HIS A 130 5.83 -2.16 7.28
CA HIS A 130 5.61 -3.06 6.15
C HIS A 130 5.59 -2.24 4.87
N PHE A 131 6.07 -2.80 3.77
CA PHE A 131 5.85 -2.23 2.45
C PHE A 131 5.31 -3.29 1.48
N ASN A 132 4.42 -2.89 0.59
CA ASN A 132 3.74 -3.79 -0.34
C ASN A 132 3.53 -3.12 -1.70
N ARG A 133 3.58 -3.92 -2.77
CA ARG A 133 3.09 -3.51 -4.08
C ARG A 133 1.73 -4.17 -4.32
N TRP A 134 0.66 -3.38 -4.29
CA TRP A 134 -0.66 -3.75 -4.82
C TRP A 134 -0.93 -2.89 -6.04
N GLY A 135 -1.20 -3.50 -7.19
CA GLY A 135 -1.18 -2.80 -8.48
C GLY A 135 -2.52 -2.80 -9.20
N ASP A 136 -3.61 -3.13 -8.52
CA ASP A 136 -4.87 -3.45 -9.18
C ASP A 136 -5.75 -2.20 -9.41
N GLY A 137 -5.46 -1.09 -8.71
CA GLY A 137 -6.24 0.16 -8.81
C GLY A 137 -5.70 1.18 -9.82
N SER A 138 -4.39 1.18 -10.12
CA SER A 138 -3.76 2.11 -11.04
C SER A 138 -2.53 1.49 -11.71
N GLU A 139 -2.24 1.90 -12.95
CA GLU A 139 -1.00 1.53 -13.61
C GLU A 139 0.23 2.33 -13.17
N HIS A 140 0.02 3.53 -12.59
CA HIS A 140 1.12 4.33 -12.02
C HIS A 140 1.78 3.55 -10.88
N PHE A 141 3.09 3.38 -10.98
CA PHE A 141 3.88 2.58 -10.06
C PHE A 141 3.83 3.21 -8.67
N HIS A 142 3.49 2.41 -7.67
CA HIS A 142 3.47 2.88 -6.31
C HIS A 142 3.73 1.74 -5.31
N LEU A 143 4.28 2.09 -4.16
CA LEU A 143 4.51 1.20 -3.03
C LEU A 143 3.78 1.73 -1.80
N TRP A 144 2.99 0.86 -1.17
CA TRP A 144 2.35 1.13 0.11
C TRP A 144 3.34 0.93 1.24
N PHE A 145 3.26 1.79 2.25
CA PHE A 145 3.95 1.66 3.54
C PHE A 145 2.91 1.67 4.66
N MET A 146 3.00 0.71 5.57
CA MET A 146 2.04 0.52 6.67
C MET A 146 2.79 0.40 7.99
N ALA A 147 2.52 1.34 8.90
CA ALA A 147 3.17 1.42 10.20
C ALA A 147 2.57 0.43 11.19
N ARG A 148 3.28 -0.66 11.49
CA ARG A 148 2.84 -1.62 12.51
C ARG A 148 3.09 -1.06 13.91
N PRO A 149 2.06 -0.93 14.76
CA PRO A 149 2.23 -0.40 16.10
C PRO A 149 3.18 -1.24 16.97
N LEU A 150 3.86 -0.55 17.88
CA LEU A 150 4.73 -1.13 18.89
C LEU A 150 3.95 -2.14 19.75
N GLY A 151 4.53 -3.33 19.92
CA GLY A 151 3.93 -4.41 20.70
C GLY A 151 2.73 -5.13 20.06
N MET A 152 2.13 -4.60 18.99
CA MET A 152 0.93 -5.20 18.37
C MET A 152 1.27 -6.38 17.45
N MET A 153 1.44 -7.56 18.04
CA MET A 153 1.88 -8.77 17.33
C MET A 153 0.78 -9.43 16.46
N GLN A 154 -0.49 -9.08 16.65
CA GLN A 154 -1.60 -9.54 15.80
C GLN A 154 -1.62 -8.86 14.43
N LEU A 155 -1.04 -7.65 14.32
CA LEU A 155 -0.95 -6.86 13.08
C LEU A 155 0.25 -7.27 12.20
N ARG A 156 0.74 -8.51 12.32
CA ARG A 156 1.87 -9.00 11.52
C ARG A 156 1.41 -9.58 10.19
N GLY A 157 2.18 -9.33 9.15
CA GLY A 157 2.01 -9.98 7.86
C GLY A 157 0.84 -9.42 7.05
N ALA A 158 0.32 -10.24 6.14
CA ALA A 158 -0.59 -9.79 5.08
C ALA A 158 -1.91 -9.18 5.58
N MET A 159 -2.37 -9.55 6.79
CA MET A 159 -3.64 -9.06 7.34
C MET A 159 -3.57 -7.65 7.93
N ILE A 160 -2.40 -6.99 7.89
CA ILE A 160 -2.27 -5.61 8.40
C ILE A 160 -3.18 -4.61 7.66
N ALA A 161 -3.39 -4.80 6.34
CA ALA A 161 -4.32 -3.96 5.58
C ALA A 161 -5.78 -4.15 6.03
N ALA A 162 -6.19 -5.39 6.29
CA ALA A 162 -7.52 -5.65 6.83
C ALA A 162 -7.69 -5.08 8.24
N TRP A 163 -6.64 -5.13 9.07
CA TRP A 163 -6.65 -4.48 10.38
C TRP A 163 -6.79 -2.96 10.26
N ASP A 164 -6.09 -2.32 9.31
CA ASP A 164 -6.19 -0.89 9.07
C ASP A 164 -7.63 -0.44 8.76
N ASP A 165 -8.35 -1.22 7.95
CA ASP A 165 -9.75 -0.97 7.60
C ASP A 165 -10.72 -1.14 8.79
N MET A 166 -10.38 -2.00 9.75
CA MET A 166 -11.26 -2.34 10.89
C MET A 166 -10.99 -1.52 12.15
N LEU A 167 -9.76 -1.04 12.33
CA LEU A 167 -9.38 -0.28 13.51
C LEU A 167 -9.97 1.14 13.46
N PRO A 168 -10.29 1.74 14.63
CA PRO A 168 -10.68 3.14 14.69
C PRO A 168 -9.58 4.01 14.11
N LYS A 169 -9.95 5.00 13.29
CA LYS A 169 -8.99 5.96 12.75
C LYS A 169 -8.32 6.74 13.87
N ILE A 170 -7.02 7.01 13.72
CA ILE A 170 -6.33 7.95 14.60
C ILE A 170 -6.91 9.37 14.47
N PRO A 171 -6.76 10.24 15.48
CA PRO A 171 -7.17 11.65 15.38
C PRO A 171 -6.44 12.41 14.26
N ASP A 172 -7.11 13.40 13.66
CA ASP A 172 -6.52 14.25 12.60
C ASP A 172 -5.23 14.94 13.02
N GLU A 173 -5.17 15.42 14.27
CA GLU A 173 -3.98 16.08 14.82
C GLU A 173 -2.80 15.12 14.96
N GLU A 174 -3.06 13.88 15.38
CA GLU A 174 -2.05 12.82 15.49
C GLU A 174 -1.54 12.43 14.10
N PHE A 175 -2.44 12.24 13.13
CA PHE A 175 -2.07 12.01 11.73
C PHE A 175 -1.19 13.14 11.17
N ALA A 176 -1.59 14.40 11.38
CA ALA A 176 -0.83 15.54 10.90
C ALA A 176 0.56 15.63 11.56
N ALA A 177 0.66 15.31 12.85
CA ALA A 177 1.94 15.26 13.56
C ALA A 177 2.86 14.16 13.00
N ASN A 178 2.33 12.96 12.79
CA ASN A 178 3.07 11.84 12.19
C ASN A 178 3.53 12.17 10.77
N ALA A 179 2.66 12.79 9.95
CA ALA A 179 2.98 13.21 8.60
C ALA A 179 4.14 14.23 8.56
N ARG A 180 4.09 15.25 9.43
CA ARG A 180 5.18 16.23 9.58
C ARG A 180 6.49 15.58 10.00
N GLN A 181 6.44 14.69 10.98
CA GLN A 181 7.63 13.99 11.47
C GLN A 181 8.29 13.16 10.36
N VAL A 182 7.50 12.37 9.62
CA VAL A 182 8.00 11.56 8.50
C VAL A 182 8.56 12.44 7.39
N ALA A 183 7.86 13.51 7.03
CA ALA A 183 8.31 14.45 6.00
C ALA A 183 9.63 15.14 6.38
N ALA A 184 9.75 15.61 7.62
CA ALA A 184 10.95 16.25 8.14
C ALA A 184 12.14 15.28 8.14
N ALA A 185 11.94 14.05 8.63
CA ALA A 185 12.99 13.03 8.65
C ALA A 185 13.49 12.68 7.23
N LEU A 186 12.60 12.63 6.24
CA LEU A 186 13.03 12.40 4.85
C LEU A 186 13.84 13.57 4.28
N ALA A 187 13.46 14.81 4.62
CA ALA A 187 14.13 16.02 4.15
C ALA A 187 15.56 16.18 4.69
N GLU A 188 15.91 15.56 5.83
CA GLU A 188 17.28 15.54 6.36
C GLU A 188 18.29 14.92 5.38
N ASP A 189 17.85 13.91 4.61
CA ASP A 189 18.65 13.20 3.60
C ASP A 189 18.36 13.71 2.16
N GLY A 190 17.68 14.85 2.01
CA GLY A 190 17.36 15.51 0.74
C GLY A 190 15.89 15.49 0.34
N GLY A 191 15.55 16.27 -0.70
CA GLY A 191 14.17 16.58 -1.07
C GLY A 191 13.55 17.67 -0.20
N GLU A 192 12.24 17.87 -0.33
CA GLU A 192 11.48 18.93 0.32
C GLU A 192 10.29 18.34 1.10
N ALA A 193 10.15 18.75 2.36
CA ALA A 193 8.94 18.51 3.13
C ALA A 193 7.84 19.48 2.66
N MET A 194 6.66 18.92 2.35
CA MET A 194 5.51 19.66 1.81
C MET A 194 4.45 19.98 2.88
N VAL A 195 4.64 19.47 4.09
CA VAL A 195 3.80 19.73 5.26
C VAL A 195 4.67 20.25 6.39
N SER A 196 4.24 21.33 7.03
CA SER A 196 4.97 22.05 8.09
C SER A 196 4.36 21.85 9.45
#